data_AF-A0A951L1Y9-F1
#
_entry.id   AF-A0A951L1Y9-F1
#
_cell.length_a   1.000
_cell.length_b   1.000
_cell.length_c   1.000
_cell.angle_alpha   90.00
_cell.angle_beta   90.00
_cell.angle_gamma   90.00
#
_symmetry.space_group_name_H-M   'P 1'
#
loop_
_entity.id
_entity.type
_entity.pdbx_description
1 polymer ?
#
loop_
_entity_poly.entity_id
_entity_poly.type
_entity_poly.pdbx_seq_one_letter_code
_entity_poly.pdbx_strand_id
1 'polypeptide(L)'
;MHVAKTFSAYIARQFSAWFGGVFAAMVVITFLLDYIELIRRGGAKIQATLGLLLEMAALKLPHTAQEVLPFAILFGTMLAFWRLTRNNELVVARAAGVSVWQFLSPAVIVAFLIGLVAVTIFNPIASLTE
;
A
#
# COMPACT_ATOMS: atom_id res chain seq x y z
N MET A 1 -30.86 5.81 7.67
CA MET A 1 -30.31 4.64 8.39
C MET A 1 -28.81 4.86 8.54
N HIS A 2 -28.33 5.13 9.75
CA HIS A 2 -26.90 5.28 10.02
C HIS A 2 -26.26 3.90 9.97
N VAL A 3 -25.22 3.74 9.15
CA VAL A 3 -24.38 2.54 9.21
C VAL A 3 -23.84 2.45 10.63
N ALA A 4 -23.97 1.27 11.25
CA ALA A 4 -23.40 1.06 12.57
C ALA A 4 -21.90 1.36 12.50
N LYS A 5 -21.42 2.31 13.30
CA LYS A 5 -20.01 2.76 13.32
C LYS A 5 -19.03 1.57 13.41
N THR A 6 -19.45 0.51 14.07
CA THR A 6 -18.73 -0.77 14.19
C THR A 6 -18.47 -1.45 12.85
N PHE A 7 -19.45 -1.51 11.96
CA PHE A 7 -19.32 -2.13 10.64
C PHE A 7 -18.40 -1.31 9.72
N SER A 8 -18.54 0.02 9.71
CA SER A 8 -17.65 0.89 8.93
C SER A 8 -16.20 0.82 9.42
N ALA A 9 -15.98 0.83 10.74
CA ALA A 9 -14.63 0.69 11.31
C ALA A 9 -14.01 -0.68 10.99
N TYR A 10 -14.82 -1.73 10.98
CA TYR A 10 -14.38 -3.07 10.60
C TYR A 10 -13.92 -3.13 9.14
N ILE A 11 -14.70 -2.60 8.19
CA ILE A 11 -14.30 -2.54 6.78
C ILE A 11 -13.03 -1.71 6.60
N ALA A 12 -12.93 -0.55 7.27
CA ALA A 12 -11.75 0.29 7.20
C ALA A 12 -10.49 -0.44 7.71
N ARG A 13 -10.59 -1.16 8.84
CA ARG A 13 -9.49 -1.95 9.39
C ARG A 13 -9.08 -3.09 8.46
N GLN A 14 -10.06 -3.81 7.91
CA GLN A 14 -9.81 -4.91 6.98
C GLN A 14 -9.12 -4.40 5.71
N PHE A 15 -9.64 -3.33 5.13
CA PHE A 15 -9.04 -2.66 3.97
C PHE A 15 -7.60 -2.24 4.25
N SER A 16 -7.37 -1.54 5.38
CA SER A 16 -6.04 -1.06 5.76
C SER A 16 -5.05 -2.20 5.96
N ALA A 17 -5.48 -3.31 6.56
CA ALA A 17 -4.62 -4.48 6.78
C ALA A 17 -4.21 -5.15 5.47
N TRP A 18 -5.14 -5.36 4.54
CA TRP A 18 -4.83 -5.95 3.23
C TRP A 18 -4.00 -5.02 2.37
N PHE A 19 -4.34 -3.73 2.33
CA PHE A 19 -3.53 -2.71 1.65
C PHE A 19 -2.11 -2.69 2.21
N GLY A 20 -1.95 -2.58 3.54
CA GLY A 20 -0.64 -2.54 4.19
C GLY A 20 0.19 -3.79 3.93
N GLY A 21 -0.44 -4.98 3.96
CA GLY A 21 0.23 -6.24 3.64
C GLY A 21 0.72 -6.32 2.20
N VAL A 22 -0.12 -5.94 1.23
CA VAL A 22 0.25 -5.91 -0.19
C VAL A 22 1.32 -4.86 -0.45
N PHE A 23 1.16 -3.66 0.08
CA PHE A 23 2.13 -2.57 -0.06
C PHE A 23 3.50 -2.97 0.49
N ALA A 24 3.54 -3.52 1.70
CA ALA A 24 4.77 -4.00 2.31
C ALA A 24 5.43 -5.10 1.46
N ALA A 25 4.65 -6.05 0.93
CA ALA A 25 5.17 -7.10 0.06
C ALA A 25 5.78 -6.52 -1.23
N MET A 26 5.10 -5.58 -1.88
CA MET A 26 5.61 -4.93 -3.10
C MET A 26 6.86 -4.10 -2.83
N VAL A 27 6.91 -3.34 -1.74
CA VAL A 27 8.10 -2.57 -1.33
C VAL A 27 9.28 -3.49 -1.04
N VAL A 28 9.07 -4.60 -0.33
CA VAL A 28 10.15 -5.57 -0.04
C VAL A 28 10.68 -6.20 -1.33
N ILE A 29 9.80 -6.64 -2.23
CA ILE A 29 10.23 -7.25 -3.49
C ILE A 29 11.01 -6.24 -4.34
N THR A 30 10.49 -5.03 -4.50
CA THR A 30 11.17 -3.99 -5.31
C THR A 30 12.49 -3.54 -4.69
N PHE A 31 12.55 -3.37 -3.38
CA PHE A 31 13.80 -3.07 -2.67
C PHE A 31 14.88 -4.14 -2.91
N LEU A 32 14.50 -5.43 -2.86
CA LEU A 32 15.45 -6.50 -3.13
C LEU A 32 15.93 -6.48 -4.58
N LEU A 33 15.03 -6.23 -5.55
CA LEU A 33 15.41 -6.10 -6.96
C LEU A 33 16.36 -4.92 -7.18
N ASP A 34 16.07 -3.76 -6.58
CA ASP A 34 16.91 -2.56 -6.67
C ASP A 34 18.29 -2.81 -6.05
N TYR A 35 18.36 -3.48 -4.91
CA TYR A 35 19.61 -3.84 -4.26
C TYR A 35 20.45 -4.81 -5.10
N ILE A 36 19.82 -5.84 -5.68
CA ILE A 36 20.49 -6.78 -6.58
C ILE A 36 21.02 -6.05 -7.82
N GLU A 37 20.23 -5.14 -8.39
CA GLU A 37 20.64 -4.34 -9.54
C GLU A 37 21.81 -3.40 -9.21
N LEU A 38 21.81 -2.80 -8.02
CA LEU A 38 22.92 -1.99 -7.49
C LEU A 38 24.20 -2.82 -7.32
N ILE A 39 24.11 -4.06 -6.81
CA ILE A 39 25.27 -4.97 -6.74
C ILE A 39 25.77 -5.31 -8.15
N ARG A 40 24.86 -5.67 -9.07
CA ARG A 40 25.19 -6.04 -10.45
C ARG A 40 25.90 -4.91 -11.19
N ARG A 41 25.47 -3.66 -10.98
CA ARG A 41 26.09 -2.45 -11.55
C ARG A 41 27.35 -2.00 -10.81
N GLY A 42 27.39 -2.20 -9.49
CA GLY A 42 28.46 -1.75 -8.60
C GLY A 42 29.70 -2.63 -8.58
N GLY A 43 29.58 -3.92 -8.94
CA GLY A 43 30.67 -4.90 -8.89
C GLY A 43 31.92 -4.56 -9.73
N ALA A 44 31.84 -3.60 -10.65
CA ALA A 44 32.97 -3.12 -11.45
C ALA A 44 33.66 -1.87 -10.87
N LYS A 45 33.12 -1.25 -9.81
CA LYS A 45 33.64 -0.01 -9.21
C LYS A 45 34.37 -0.31 -7.91
N ILE A 46 35.64 0.08 -7.83
CA ILE A 46 36.56 -0.15 -6.69
C ILE A 46 36.02 0.44 -5.35
N GLN A 47 35.10 1.41 -5.41
CA GLN A 47 34.54 2.11 -4.24
C GLN A 47 33.19 1.55 -3.77
N ALA A 48 32.63 0.53 -4.44
CA ALA A 48 31.31 -0.01 -4.11
C ALA A 48 31.38 -1.06 -2.97
N THR A 49 31.37 -0.60 -1.72
CA THR A 49 31.20 -1.49 -0.56
C THR A 49 29.74 -1.94 -0.43
N LEU A 50 29.49 -3.18 0.00
CA LEU A 50 28.14 -3.74 0.21
C LEU A 50 27.26 -2.85 1.11
N GLY A 51 27.84 -2.27 2.17
CA GLY A 51 27.13 -1.35 3.07
C GLY A 51 26.68 -0.06 2.37
N LEU A 52 27.53 0.52 1.52
CA LEU A 52 27.20 1.72 0.74
C LEU A 52 26.07 1.43 -0.26
N LEU A 53 26.11 0.27 -0.93
CA LEU A 53 25.05 -0.12 -1.87
C LEU A 53 23.70 -0.33 -1.16
N LEU A 54 23.72 -0.84 0.08
CA LEU A 54 22.52 -1.00 0.89
C LEU A 54 21.95 0.35 1.34
N GLU A 55 22.81 1.30 1.72
CA GLU A 55 22.42 2.67 2.04
C GLU A 55 21.80 3.37 0.81
N MET A 56 22.41 3.23 -0.37
CA MET A 56 21.86 3.76 -1.62
C MET A 56 20.50 3.14 -1.97
N ALA A 57 20.34 1.82 -1.79
CA ALA A 57 19.05 1.16 -1.99
C ALA A 57 17.99 1.68 -0.99
N ALA A 58 18.37 1.91 0.27
CA ALA A 58 17.48 2.42 1.30
C ALA A 58 17.07 3.87 1.03
N LEU A 59 17.97 4.71 0.51
CA LEU A 59 17.67 6.09 0.11
C LEU A 59 16.72 6.15 -1.09
N LYS A 60 16.78 5.18 -2.01
CA LYS A 60 15.83 5.08 -3.13
C LYS A 60 14.45 4.56 -2.72
N LEU A 61 14.33 3.90 -1.58
CA LEU A 61 13.11 3.25 -1.13
C LEU A 61 11.87 4.17 -1.13
N PRO A 62 11.92 5.44 -0.66
CA PRO A 62 10.77 6.34 -0.68
C PRO A 62 10.23 6.56 -2.09
N HIS A 63 11.12 6.70 -3.09
CA HIS A 63 10.74 6.89 -4.48
C HIS A 63 10.10 5.62 -5.05
N THR A 64 10.78 4.47 -4.94
CA THR A 64 10.23 3.18 -5.43
C THR A 64 8.89 2.84 -4.74
N ALA A 65 8.75 3.18 -3.46
CA ALA A 65 7.51 3.01 -2.72
C ALA A 65 6.34 3.83 -3.29
N GLN A 66 6.60 5.03 -3.84
CA GLN A 66 5.57 5.83 -4.52
C GLN A 66 5.17 5.23 -5.86
N GLU A 67 6.12 4.69 -6.61
CA GLU A 67 5.83 4.05 -7.90
C GLU A 67 4.95 2.82 -7.75
N VAL A 68 5.16 2.02 -6.69
CA VAL A 68 4.36 0.81 -6.44
C VAL A 68 3.02 1.08 -5.75
N LEU A 69 2.85 2.24 -5.13
CA LEU A 69 1.64 2.61 -4.40
C LEU A 69 0.32 2.42 -5.18
N PRO A 70 0.16 2.88 -6.45
CA PRO A 70 -1.09 2.68 -7.18
C PRO A 70 -1.42 1.19 -7.39
N PHE A 71 -0.42 0.34 -7.59
CA PHE A 71 -0.61 -1.10 -7.72
C PHE A 71 -0.98 -1.73 -6.38
N ALA A 72 -0.35 -1.29 -5.29
CA ALA A 72 -0.69 -1.76 -3.95
C ALA A 72 -2.11 -1.38 -3.54
N ILE A 73 -2.58 -0.18 -3.90
CA ILE A 73 -3.98 0.22 -3.72
C ILE A 73 -4.90 -0.71 -4.51
N LEU A 74 -4.60 -0.96 -5.79
CA LEU A 74 -5.41 -1.83 -6.65
C LEU A 74 -5.54 -3.25 -6.08
N PHE A 75 -4.40 -3.93 -5.85
CA PHE A 75 -4.37 -5.31 -5.38
C PHE A 75 -4.85 -5.43 -3.94
N GLY A 76 -4.48 -4.49 -3.06
CA GLY A 76 -4.93 -4.46 -1.67
C GLY A 76 -6.45 -4.30 -1.56
N THR A 77 -7.03 -3.40 -2.36
CA THR A 77 -8.48 -3.23 -2.48
C THR A 77 -9.13 -4.52 -2.97
N MET A 78 -8.61 -5.11 -4.04
CA MET A 78 -9.16 -6.32 -4.63
C MET A 78 -9.18 -7.47 -3.62
N LEU A 79 -8.09 -7.71 -2.88
CA LEU A 79 -8.01 -8.76 -1.87
C LEU A 79 -8.94 -8.48 -0.68
N ALA A 80 -9.02 -7.23 -0.21
CA ALA A 80 -9.91 -6.85 0.89
C ALA A 80 -11.37 -7.14 0.55
N PHE A 81 -11.84 -6.66 -0.60
CA PHE A 81 -13.23 -6.86 -1.06
C PHE A 81 -13.50 -8.30 -1.49
N TRP A 82 -12.52 -8.99 -2.05
CA TRP A 82 -12.64 -10.42 -2.34
C TRP A 82 -12.85 -11.24 -1.07
N ARG A 83 -12.09 -10.95 0.00
CA ARG A 83 -12.24 -11.62 1.29
C ARG A 83 -13.62 -11.36 1.92
N LEU A 84 -14.08 -10.10 1.90
CA LEU A 84 -15.41 -9.70 2.40
C LEU A 84 -16.53 -10.39 1.61
N THR A 85 -16.38 -10.50 0.29
CA THR A 85 -17.33 -11.21 -0.57
C THR A 85 -17.34 -12.71 -0.28
N ARG A 86 -16.17 -13.34 -0.14
CA ARG A 86 -16.02 -14.78 0.12
C ARG A 86 -16.64 -15.20 1.46
N ASN A 87 -16.66 -14.30 2.44
CA ASN A 87 -17.32 -14.52 3.73
C ASN A 87 -18.82 -14.18 3.73
N ASN A 88 -19.40 -13.82 2.57
CA ASN A 88 -20.77 -13.34 2.42
C ASN A 88 -21.10 -12.07 3.25
N GLU A 89 -20.10 -11.34 3.75
CA GLU A 89 -20.32 -10.15 4.61
C GLU A 89 -20.99 -9.02 3.82
N LEU A 90 -20.58 -8.81 2.56
CA LEU A 90 -21.20 -7.81 1.68
C LEU A 90 -22.62 -8.21 1.26
N VAL A 91 -22.86 -9.52 1.05
CA VAL A 91 -24.18 -10.05 0.68
C VAL A 91 -25.17 -9.85 1.83
N VAL A 92 -24.76 -10.20 3.06
CA VAL A 92 -25.55 -9.99 4.27
C VAL A 92 -25.81 -8.51 4.53
N ALA A 93 -24.80 -7.64 4.37
CA ALA A 93 -24.98 -6.20 4.52
C ALA A 93 -26.02 -5.65 3.53
N ARG A 94 -26.00 -6.10 2.27
CA ARG A 94 -26.99 -5.72 1.26
C ARG A 94 -28.40 -6.24 1.61
N ALA A 95 -28.52 -7.47 2.10
CA ALA A 95 -29.80 -8.03 2.54
C ALA A 95 -30.39 -7.28 3.75
N ALA A 96 -29.55 -6.73 4.61
CA ALA A 96 -29.93 -5.87 5.73
C ALA A 96 -30.31 -4.43 5.30
N GLY A 97 -30.35 -4.14 4.00
CA GLY A 97 -30.72 -2.82 3.46
C GLY A 97 -29.58 -1.80 3.44
N VAL A 98 -28.34 -2.20 3.69
CA VAL A 98 -27.18 -1.29 3.57
C VAL A 98 -26.93 -0.99 2.09
N SER A 99 -26.80 0.29 1.76
CA SER A 99 -26.48 0.71 0.40
C SER A 99 -25.02 0.42 0.04
N VAL A 100 -24.74 0.28 -1.26
CA VAL A 100 -23.37 0.01 -1.75
C VAL A 100 -22.41 1.14 -1.36
N TRP A 101 -22.85 2.38 -1.53
CA TRP A 101 -22.09 3.57 -1.16
C TRP A 101 -21.73 3.63 0.32
N GLN A 102 -22.63 3.16 1.19
CA GLN A 102 -22.42 3.17 2.63
C GLN A 102 -21.27 2.26 3.07
N PHE A 103 -21.18 1.04 2.54
CA PHE A 103 -20.08 0.14 2.90
C PHE A 103 -18.80 0.36 2.08
N LEU A 104 -18.87 1.03 0.92
CA LEU A 104 -17.69 1.49 0.18
C LEU A 104 -17.03 2.72 0.82
N SER A 105 -17.82 3.61 1.41
CA SER A 105 -17.33 4.87 1.99
C SER A 105 -16.10 4.74 2.93
N PRO A 106 -15.99 3.74 3.83
CA PRO A 106 -14.84 3.63 4.71
C PRO A 106 -13.55 3.32 3.94
N ALA A 107 -13.63 2.47 2.91
CA ALA A 107 -12.48 2.15 2.07
C ALA A 107 -12.03 3.36 1.24
N VAL A 108 -12.98 4.14 0.71
CA VAL A 108 -12.69 5.37 -0.03
C VAL A 108 -12.02 6.41 0.87
N ILE A 109 -12.51 6.60 2.10
CA ILE A 109 -11.90 7.51 3.08
C ILE A 109 -10.47 7.08 3.40
N VAL A 110 -10.24 5.79 3.65
CA VAL A 110 -8.89 5.29 3.93
C VAL A 110 -7.97 5.47 2.71
N ALA A 111 -8.43 5.15 1.50
CA ALA A 111 -7.65 5.36 0.27
C ALA A 111 -7.30 6.84 0.05
N PHE A 112 -8.25 7.74 0.34
CA PHE A 112 -8.01 9.18 0.28
C PHE A 112 -6.96 9.63 1.30
N LEU A 113 -7.03 9.15 2.55
CA LEU A 113 -6.04 9.44 3.58
C LEU A 113 -4.65 8.91 3.21
N ILE A 114 -4.56 7.71 2.64
CA ILE A 114 -3.31 7.15 2.11
C ILE A 114 -2.75 8.04 1.01
N GLY A 115 -3.58 8.48 0.07
CA GLY A 115 -3.18 9.42 -0.99
C GLY A 115 -2.68 10.75 -0.43
N LEU A 116 -3.36 11.29 0.59
CA LEU A 116 -2.93 12.52 1.26
C LEU A 116 -1.56 12.36 1.91
N VAL A 117 -1.34 11.26 2.62
CA VAL A 117 -0.04 10.92 3.22
C VAL A 117 1.04 10.74 2.14
N ALA A 118 0.70 10.09 1.03
CA ALA A 118 1.63 9.89 -0.08
C ALA A 118 2.09 11.20 -0.72
N VAL A 119 1.17 12.16 -0.89
CA VAL A 119 1.50 13.47 -1.49
C VAL A 119 2.18 14.40 -0.48
N THR A 120 1.76 14.41 0.78
CA THR A 120 2.27 15.38 1.77
C THR A 120 3.56 14.93 2.46
N ILE A 121 3.76 13.63 2.62
CA ILE A 121 4.91 13.06 3.35
C ILE A 121 5.86 12.37 2.38
N PHE A 122 5.37 11.39 1.60
CA PHE A 122 6.27 10.60 0.75
C PHE A 122 6.87 11.41 -0.41
N ASN A 123 6.11 12.33 -1.01
CA ASN A 123 6.59 13.07 -2.18
C ASN A 123 7.75 14.03 -1.84
N PRO A 124 7.69 14.84 -0.77
CA PRO A 124 8.83 15.63 -0.35
C PRO A 124 10.05 14.77 0.01
N ILE A 125 9.85 13.65 0.72
CA ILE A 125 10.95 12.75 1.09
C ILE A 125 11.60 12.15 -0.15
N ALA A 126 10.80 11.64 -1.09
CA ALA A 126 11.31 11.09 -2.35
C ALA A 126 12.10 12.12 -3.15
N SER A 127 11.59 13.36 -3.26
CA SER A 127 12.28 14.45 -3.95
C SER A 127 13.58 14.89 -3.30
N LEU A 128 13.79 14.65 -2.00
CA LEU A 128 15.06 14.94 -1.31
C LEU A 128 16.09 13.82 -1.49
N THR A 129 15.64 12.61 -1.86
CA THR A 129 16.47 11.42 -1.96
C THR A 129 16.83 11.01 -3.40
N GLU A 130 16.17 11.60 -4.40
CA GLU A 130 16.55 11.52 -5.82
C GLU A 130 17.70 12.47 -6.18
#